data_AF-A0A3N4HDW4-F1
#
_entry.id   AF-A0A3N4HDW4-F1
#
_cell.length_a   1.000
_cell.length_b   1.000
_cell.length_c   1.000
_cell.angle_alpha   90.00
_cell.angle_beta   90.00
_cell.angle_gamma   90.00
#
_symmetry.space_group_name_H-M   'P 1'
#
loop_
_entity.id
_entity.type
_entity.pdbx_description
1 polymer ?
#
loop_
_entity_poly.entity_id
_entity_poly.type
_entity_poly.pdbx_seq_one_letter_code
_entity_poly.pdbx_strand_id
1 'polypeptide(L)'
;MHTADWWARMETKIGTGNTLVPLVFASDGTQLASHAGDHDLWPIYMSIGNLPSSLRSRPSTNAWMLIGLFPIPPKKNDYLGNADGVPCKAPTAEIENYAKFKMDIFHQVLDSILYEDMHSMFNNGIRLDCADGNIRKGIPVIAAWIADYLEYNKLYQIKKDGCCVCEVTRSQLG
;
A
#
# COMPACT_ATOMS: atom_id res chain seq x y z
N MET A 1 -15.47 1.94 -1.83
CA MET A 1 -15.91 0.53 -1.82
C MET A 1 -17.09 0.29 -0.88
N HIS A 2 -17.16 0.98 0.27
CA HIS A 2 -18.33 0.97 1.17
C HIS A 2 -19.63 1.40 0.45
N THR A 3 -19.55 2.31 -0.53
CA THR A 3 -20.65 2.56 -1.45
C THR A 3 -20.47 1.71 -2.71
N ALA A 4 -21.55 1.06 -3.14
CA ALA A 4 -21.58 0.26 -4.36
C ALA A 4 -21.25 1.08 -5.62
N ASP A 5 -21.23 2.41 -5.52
CA ASP A 5 -20.95 3.35 -6.61
C ASP A 5 -19.57 3.14 -7.25
N TRP A 6 -18.54 2.81 -6.47
CA TRP A 6 -17.23 2.54 -7.06
C TRP A 6 -17.28 1.30 -7.95
N TRP A 7 -17.94 0.24 -7.48
CA TRP A 7 -18.08 -1.01 -8.21
C TRP A 7 -18.85 -0.79 -9.51
N ALA A 8 -20.02 -0.15 -9.42
CA ALA A 8 -20.86 0.16 -10.57
C ALA A 8 -20.11 1.02 -11.62
N ARG A 9 -19.34 2.02 -11.18
CA ARG A 9 -18.52 2.85 -12.10
C ARG A 9 -17.37 2.08 -12.74
N MET A 10 -16.83 1.06 -12.09
CA MET A 10 -15.78 0.25 -12.68
C MET A 10 -16.33 -0.78 -13.65
N GLU A 11 -17.51 -1.35 -13.39
CA GLU A 11 -18.21 -2.24 -14.32
C GLU A 11 -18.50 -1.57 -15.66
N THR A 12 -18.92 -0.30 -15.65
CA THR A 12 -19.12 0.45 -16.91
C THR A 12 -17.83 0.68 -17.69
N LYS A 13 -16.68 0.79 -17.00
CA LYS A 13 -15.37 0.99 -17.63
C LYS A 13 -14.77 -0.26 -18.24
N ILE A 14 -14.95 -1.42 -17.59
CA ILE A 14 -14.36 -2.67 -18.08
C ILE A 14 -15.14 -3.28 -19.26
N GLY A 15 -16.36 -2.81 -19.53
CA GLY A 15 -17.18 -3.24 -20.66
C GLY A 15 -17.93 -4.55 -20.44
N THR A 16 -18.97 -4.76 -21.24
CA THR A 16 -19.90 -5.90 -21.12
C THR A 16 -19.19 -7.25 -21.32
N GLY A 17 -19.52 -8.23 -20.47
CA GLY A 17 -18.98 -9.60 -20.54
C GLY A 17 -17.68 -9.81 -19.74
N ASN A 18 -17.09 -8.74 -19.21
CA ASN A 18 -15.93 -8.82 -18.32
C ASN A 18 -16.37 -8.85 -16.84
N THR A 19 -15.60 -9.54 -16.01
CA THR A 19 -15.81 -9.63 -14.56
C THR A 19 -14.82 -8.73 -13.84
N LEU A 20 -15.30 -7.81 -13.02
CA LEU A 20 -14.42 -6.97 -12.21
C LEU A 20 -13.76 -7.80 -11.11
N VAL A 21 -12.43 -7.69 -10.97
CA VAL A 21 -11.66 -8.27 -9.88
C VAL A 21 -10.98 -7.14 -9.09
N PRO A 22 -11.63 -6.57 -8.07
CA PRO A 22 -10.99 -5.52 -7.28
C PRO A 22 -9.81 -6.11 -6.51
N LEU A 23 -8.64 -5.49 -6.57
CA LEU A 23 -7.49 -5.83 -5.76
C LEU A 23 -7.47 -4.93 -4.52
N VAL A 24 -7.32 -5.57 -3.37
CA VAL A 24 -7.22 -4.92 -2.06
C VAL A 24 -5.84 -5.23 -1.53
N PHE A 25 -5.02 -4.21 -1.35
CA PHE A 25 -3.71 -4.34 -0.75
C PHE A 25 -3.79 -4.02 0.73
N ALA A 26 -2.90 -4.60 1.51
CA ALA A 26 -2.66 -4.19 2.88
C ALA A 26 -1.17 -4.21 3.15
N SER A 27 -0.72 -3.36 4.05
CA SER A 27 0.60 -3.46 4.64
C SER A 27 0.47 -3.33 6.15
N ASP A 28 1.41 -3.90 6.89
CA ASP A 28 1.48 -3.71 8.34
C ASP A 28 2.93 -3.91 8.81
N GLY A 29 3.64 -2.81 9.06
CA GLY A 29 5.04 -2.86 9.52
C GLY A 29 5.14 -3.47 10.92
N THR A 30 5.70 -4.67 11.02
CA THR A 30 5.83 -5.42 12.27
C THR A 30 7.29 -5.49 12.72
N GLN A 31 7.56 -5.17 13.99
CA GLN A 31 8.90 -5.35 14.59
C GLN A 31 9.09 -6.82 14.98
N LEU A 32 10.12 -7.49 14.42
CA LEU A 32 10.35 -8.93 14.64
C LEU A 32 11.12 -9.22 15.94
N ALA A 33 12.03 -8.34 16.35
CA ALA A 33 12.81 -8.49 17.59
C ALA A 33 13.26 -7.13 18.14
N SER A 34 13.18 -6.97 19.46
CA SER A 34 13.66 -5.78 20.18
C SER A 34 15.01 -5.99 20.90
N HIS A 35 15.49 -7.24 21.00
CA HIS A 35 16.62 -7.60 21.85
C HIS A 35 17.85 -8.15 21.10
N ALA A 36 17.79 -8.31 19.77
CA ALA A 36 18.85 -8.92 18.97
C ALA A 36 19.04 -8.25 17.59
N GLY A 37 19.03 -6.91 17.58
CA GLY A 37 19.07 -6.10 16.35
C GLY A 37 17.67 -5.61 15.97
N ASP A 38 17.58 -4.34 15.54
CA ASP A 38 16.36 -3.74 14.99
C ASP A 38 16.02 -4.43 13.65
N HIS A 39 15.38 -5.59 13.75
CA HIS A 39 14.85 -6.31 12.60
C HIS A 39 13.36 -6.02 12.50
N ASP A 40 13.01 -5.09 11.63
CA ASP A 40 11.63 -4.84 11.24
C ASP A 40 11.30 -5.68 9.99
N LEU A 41 10.03 -6.02 9.81
CA LEU A 41 9.50 -6.58 8.58
C LEU A 41 8.32 -5.75 8.14
N TRP A 42 8.26 -5.40 6.86
CA TRP A 42 7.17 -4.63 6.33
C TRP A 42 6.49 -5.35 5.15
N PRO A 43 5.57 -6.28 5.43
CA PRO A 43 4.89 -7.06 4.41
C PRO A 43 3.88 -6.26 3.60
N ILE A 44 3.72 -6.66 2.34
CA ILE A 44 2.66 -6.25 1.42
C ILE A 44 1.78 -7.46 1.16
N TYR A 45 0.53 -7.38 1.59
CA TYR A 45 -0.49 -8.39 1.37
C TYR A 45 -1.46 -7.96 0.27
N MET A 46 -2.05 -8.94 -0.41
CA MET A 46 -3.09 -8.74 -1.41
C MET A 46 -4.25 -9.71 -1.18
N SER A 47 -5.46 -9.21 -1.38
CA SER A 47 -6.71 -9.96 -1.43
C SER A 47 -7.56 -9.44 -2.60
N ILE A 48 -8.58 -10.20 -2.99
CA ILE A 48 -9.60 -9.73 -3.94
C ILE A 48 -10.85 -9.21 -3.24
N GLY A 49 -11.50 -8.21 -3.85
CA GLY A 49 -12.75 -7.60 -3.40
C GLY A 49 -13.97 -8.51 -3.57
N ASN A 50 -13.89 -9.51 -4.47
CA ASN A 50 -14.95 -10.49 -4.71
C ASN A 50 -15.19 -11.42 -3.51
N LEU A 51 -14.23 -11.52 -2.57
CA LEU A 51 -14.44 -12.25 -1.33
C LEU A 51 -15.35 -11.45 -0.38
N PRO A 52 -16.28 -12.10 0.34
CA PRO A 52 -16.97 -11.47 1.45
C PRO A 52 -15.98 -10.93 2.49
N SER A 53 -16.32 -9.80 3.12
CA SER A 53 -15.51 -9.23 4.20
C SER A 53 -15.32 -10.22 5.35
N SER A 54 -16.35 -10.99 5.69
CA SER A 54 -16.28 -12.05 6.71
C SER A 54 -15.23 -13.12 6.41
N LEU A 55 -14.97 -13.44 5.14
CA LEU A 55 -13.89 -14.35 4.77
C LEU A 55 -12.53 -13.67 4.85
N ARG A 56 -12.40 -12.41 4.39
CA ARG A 56 -11.14 -11.65 4.49
C ARG A 56 -10.70 -11.40 5.93
N SER A 57 -11.64 -11.23 6.85
CA SER A 57 -11.37 -10.97 8.26
C SER A 57 -11.13 -12.24 9.08
N ARG A 58 -11.30 -13.44 8.50
CA ARG A 58 -11.11 -14.71 9.20
C ARG A 58 -9.70 -15.25 8.92
N PRO A 59 -8.80 -15.36 9.91
CA PRO A 59 -7.40 -15.78 9.69
C PRO A 59 -7.24 -17.15 9.01
N SER A 60 -8.18 -18.07 9.22
CA SER A 60 -8.11 -19.44 8.68
C SER A 60 -8.49 -19.57 7.20
N THR A 61 -8.88 -18.49 6.51
CA THR A 61 -9.32 -18.56 5.11
C THR A 61 -8.19 -18.42 4.11
N ASN A 62 -6.99 -18.00 4.54
CA ASN A 62 -5.91 -17.59 3.64
C ASN A 62 -6.39 -16.61 2.56
N ALA A 63 -7.36 -15.75 2.90
CA ALA A 63 -7.92 -14.76 1.97
C ALA A 63 -6.93 -13.64 1.60
N TRP A 64 -5.81 -13.54 2.34
CA TRP A 64 -4.72 -12.62 2.09
C TRP A 64 -3.47 -13.40 1.72
N MET A 65 -2.79 -12.97 0.65
CA MET A 65 -1.51 -13.53 0.23
C MET A 65 -0.41 -12.48 0.37
N LEU A 66 0.75 -12.89 0.87
CA LEU A 66 1.95 -12.06 0.87
C LEU A 66 2.50 -11.98 -0.56
N ILE A 67 2.64 -10.77 -1.09
CA ILE A 67 3.13 -10.53 -2.46
C ILE A 67 4.50 -9.86 -2.49
N GLY A 68 4.97 -9.32 -1.36
CA GLY A 68 6.28 -8.70 -1.27
C GLY A 68 6.55 -8.09 0.09
N LEU A 69 7.73 -7.50 0.22
CA LEU A 69 8.18 -6.81 1.41
C LEU A 69 8.67 -5.41 1.01
N PHE A 70 8.22 -4.38 1.71
CA PHE A 70 8.88 -3.09 1.63
C PHE A 70 10.25 -3.18 2.29
N PRO A 71 11.30 -2.61 1.67
CA PRO A 71 12.58 -2.44 2.32
C PRO A 71 12.44 -1.42 3.45
N ILE A 72 13.14 -1.66 4.55
CA ILE A 72 13.24 -0.68 5.64
C ILE A 72 14.45 0.22 5.34
N PRO A 73 14.22 1.48 4.92
CA PRO A 73 15.32 2.39 4.65
C PRO A 73 16.09 2.66 5.96
N PRO A 74 17.43 2.75 5.90
CA PRO A 74 18.27 2.89 7.08
C PRO A 74 17.90 4.15 7.85
N LYS A 75 17.75 4.05 9.19
CA LYS A 75 17.47 5.20 10.05
C LYS A 75 18.56 6.26 9.86
N LYS A 76 18.23 7.38 9.22
CA LYS A 76 19.11 8.55 9.17
C LYS A 76 18.80 9.39 10.41
N ASN A 77 19.82 9.76 11.16
CA ASN A 77 19.62 10.66 12.30
C ASN A 77 19.18 12.02 11.78
N ASP A 78 17.99 12.47 12.21
CA ASP A 78 17.50 13.84 11.98
C ASP A 78 18.38 14.90 12.68
N TYR A 79 19.37 14.44 13.47
CA TYR A 79 20.38 15.25 14.11
C TYR A 79 21.76 14.89 13.57
N LEU A 80 22.43 15.87 12.95
CA LEU A 80 23.86 15.77 12.68
C LEU A 80 24.58 16.31 13.91
N GLY A 81 25.51 15.52 14.46
CA GLY A 81 26.43 16.03 15.47
C GLY A 81 27.37 17.01 14.78
N ASN A 82 27.35 18.27 15.19
CA ASN A 82 28.42 19.20 14.82
C ASN A 82 29.72 18.77 15.50
N ALA A 83 30.87 19.29 15.04
CA ALA A 83 32.20 19.00 15.61
C ALA A 83 32.27 19.24 17.15
N ASP A 84 31.34 20.04 17.70
CA ASP A 84 31.22 20.37 19.12
C ASP A 84 30.35 19.39 19.94
N GLY A 85 29.84 18.30 19.33
CA GLY A 85 29.01 17.31 20.01
C GLY A 85 27.57 17.76 20.32
N VAL A 86 27.17 18.95 19.87
CA VAL A 86 25.82 19.47 20.03
C VAL A 86 24.93 18.92 18.90
N PRO A 87 23.80 18.25 19.20
CA PRO A 87 22.88 17.77 18.17
C PRO A 87 22.20 18.96 17.49
N CYS A 88 22.49 19.18 16.21
CA CYS A 88 21.79 20.16 15.39
C CYS A 88 20.85 19.44 14.43
N LYS A 89 19.67 20.03 14.13
CA LYS A 89 18.76 19.45 13.14
C LYS A 89 19.47 19.39 11.78
N ALA A 90 19.32 18.28 11.08
CA ALA A 90 19.81 18.13 9.72
C ALA A 90 19.29 19.28 8.83
N PRO A 91 20.10 19.78 7.88
CA PRO A 91 19.66 20.78 6.93
C PRO A 91 18.36 20.36 6.23
N THR A 92 17.44 21.30 6.00
CA THR A 92 16.14 21.03 5.36
C THR A 92 16.27 20.26 4.04
N ALA A 93 17.29 20.62 3.23
CA ALA A 93 17.58 19.94 1.98
C ALA A 93 17.95 18.45 2.15
N GLU A 94 18.65 18.07 3.22
CA GLU A 94 18.97 16.67 3.50
C GLU A 94 17.75 15.85 3.91
N ILE A 95 16.86 16.46 4.70
CA ILE A 95 15.59 15.84 5.13
C ILE A 95 14.71 15.60 3.90
N GLU A 96 14.61 16.58 3.00
CA GLU A 96 13.85 16.46 1.75
C GLU A 96 14.44 15.41 0.80
N ASN A 97 15.77 15.39 0.63
CA ASN A 97 16.44 14.39 -0.20
C ASN A 97 16.26 12.98 0.35
N TYR A 98 16.32 12.82 1.67
CA TYR A 98 16.06 11.52 2.30
C TYR A 98 14.58 11.10 2.17
N ALA A 99 13.64 12.04 2.25
CA ALA A 99 12.22 11.77 1.99
C ALA A 99 11.98 11.31 0.54
N LYS A 100 12.59 11.97 -0.45
CA LYS A 100 12.55 11.57 -1.86
C LYS A 100 13.12 10.17 -2.08
N PHE A 101 14.30 9.90 -1.54
CA PHE A 101 14.93 8.58 -1.60
C PHE A 101 14.01 7.46 -1.06
N LYS A 102 13.32 7.70 0.06
CA LYS A 102 12.35 6.73 0.60
C LYS A 102 11.15 6.52 -0.34
N MET A 103 10.61 7.59 -0.92
CA MET A 103 9.52 7.49 -1.90
C MET A 103 9.95 6.70 -3.14
N ASP A 104 11.13 7.01 -3.68
CA ASP A 104 11.65 6.35 -4.87
C ASP A 104 11.81 4.84 -4.64
N ILE A 105 12.28 4.44 -3.46
CA ILE A 105 12.39 3.03 -3.08
C ILE A 105 11.02 2.35 -3.02
N PHE A 106 10.02 2.96 -2.38
CA PHE A 106 8.70 2.34 -2.31
C PHE A 106 8.03 2.25 -3.67
N HIS A 107 8.15 3.28 -4.50
CA HIS A 107 7.64 3.24 -5.87
C HIS A 107 8.34 2.16 -6.70
N GLN A 108 9.67 2.04 -6.62
CA GLN A 108 10.40 0.97 -7.33
C GLN A 108 9.96 -0.43 -6.90
N VAL A 109 9.69 -0.65 -5.61
CA VAL A 109 9.18 -1.93 -5.10
C VAL A 109 7.79 -2.20 -5.65
N LEU A 110 6.88 -1.22 -5.58
CA LEU A 110 5.53 -1.36 -6.13
C LEU A 110 5.56 -1.56 -7.65
N ASP A 111 6.42 -0.86 -8.37
CA ASP A 111 6.57 -1.05 -9.81
C ASP A 111 7.09 -2.45 -10.12
N SER A 112 8.06 -2.95 -9.36
CA SER A 112 8.59 -4.31 -9.55
C SER A 112 7.57 -5.42 -9.28
N ILE A 113 6.64 -5.20 -8.33
CA ILE A 113 5.63 -6.20 -7.93
C ILE A 113 4.37 -6.08 -8.81
N LEU A 114 3.99 -4.86 -9.18
CA LEU A 114 2.68 -4.58 -9.76
C LEU A 114 2.76 -4.19 -11.24
N TYR A 115 3.76 -3.43 -11.69
CA TYR A 115 3.65 -2.69 -12.94
C TYR A 115 3.61 -3.60 -14.17
N GLU A 116 4.56 -4.52 -14.34
CA GLU A 116 4.62 -5.35 -15.56
C GLU A 116 3.41 -6.28 -15.68
N ASP A 117 3.05 -6.97 -14.60
CA ASP A 117 1.95 -7.93 -14.60
C ASP A 117 0.59 -7.24 -14.67
N MET A 118 0.37 -6.20 -13.85
CA MET A 118 -0.95 -5.54 -13.78
C MET A 118 -1.30 -4.83 -15.07
N HIS A 119 -0.33 -4.21 -15.75
CA HIS A 119 -0.61 -3.47 -16.97
C HIS A 119 -1.08 -4.41 -18.10
N SER A 120 -0.49 -5.61 -18.18
CA SER A 120 -0.95 -6.66 -19.08
C SER A 120 -2.31 -7.21 -18.67
N MET A 121 -2.48 -7.55 -17.38
CA MET A 121 -3.73 -8.12 -16.87
C MET A 121 -4.91 -7.15 -16.96
N PHE A 122 -4.70 -5.84 -16.81
CA PHE A 122 -5.75 -4.84 -16.94
C PHE A 122 -6.28 -4.74 -18.37
N ASN A 123 -5.38 -4.77 -19.37
CA ASN A 123 -5.75 -4.66 -20.78
C ASN A 123 -6.29 -5.97 -21.36
N ASN A 124 -5.60 -7.08 -21.06
CA ASN A 124 -5.89 -8.39 -21.65
C ASN A 124 -6.91 -9.18 -20.84
N GLY A 125 -7.05 -8.87 -19.55
CA GLY A 125 -7.78 -9.67 -18.58
C GLY A 125 -7.04 -10.95 -18.18
N ILE A 126 -7.58 -11.59 -17.16
CA ILE A 126 -7.17 -12.91 -16.68
C ILE A 126 -8.29 -13.92 -16.87
N ARG A 127 -7.91 -15.18 -17.00
CA ARG A 127 -8.87 -16.29 -16.98
C ARG A 127 -9.33 -16.52 -15.53
N LEU A 128 -10.65 -16.52 -15.32
CA LEU A 128 -11.28 -16.89 -14.06
C LEU A 128 -12.09 -18.16 -14.23
N ASP A 129 -11.61 -19.25 -13.64
CA ASP A 129 -12.40 -20.47 -13.49
C ASP A 129 -13.34 -20.32 -12.29
N CYS A 130 -14.63 -20.18 -12.55
CA CYS A 130 -15.62 -19.90 -11.53
C CYS A 130 -16.24 -21.19 -10.97
N ALA A 131 -16.73 -21.13 -9.73
CA ALA A 131 -17.31 -22.28 -9.04
C ALA A 131 -18.58 -22.87 -9.71
N ASP A 132 -19.21 -22.11 -10.60
CA ASP A 132 -20.35 -22.55 -11.41
C ASP A 132 -19.94 -23.29 -12.69
N GLY A 133 -18.64 -23.57 -12.88
CA GLY A 133 -18.09 -24.27 -14.04
C GLY A 133 -17.88 -23.39 -15.27
N ASN A 134 -18.23 -22.10 -15.19
CA ASN A 134 -18.04 -21.16 -16.28
C ASN A 134 -16.66 -20.50 -16.22
N ILE A 135 -16.11 -20.21 -17.40
CA ILE A 135 -14.86 -19.47 -17.56
C ILE A 135 -15.22 -18.02 -17.88
N ARG A 136 -14.73 -17.09 -17.07
CA ARG A 136 -14.96 -15.65 -17.26
C ARG A 136 -13.65 -14.93 -17.49
N LYS A 137 -13.70 -13.83 -18.23
CA LYS A 137 -12.58 -12.90 -18.34
C LYS A 137 -12.64 -11.92 -17.16
N GLY A 138 -11.68 -12.03 -16.25
CA GLY A 138 -11.50 -11.14 -15.11
C GLY A 138 -10.66 -9.93 -15.48
N ILE A 139 -11.03 -8.74 -15.03
CA ILE A 139 -10.24 -7.53 -15.16
C ILE A 139 -9.82 -7.07 -13.76
N PRO A 140 -8.55 -7.27 -13.37
CA PRO A 140 -8.07 -6.84 -12.07
C PRO A 140 -7.91 -5.32 -12.02
N VAL A 141 -8.38 -4.70 -10.94
CA VAL A 141 -8.31 -3.25 -10.73
C VAL A 141 -7.95 -2.95 -9.29
N ILE A 142 -6.93 -2.12 -9.07
CA ILE A 142 -6.57 -1.65 -7.73
C ILE A 142 -7.76 -0.86 -7.14
N ALA A 143 -8.29 -1.34 -6.03
CA ALA A 143 -9.54 -0.84 -5.45
C ALA A 143 -9.34 -0.18 -4.09
N ALA A 144 -8.41 -0.68 -3.29
CA ALA A 144 -8.09 -0.12 -1.97
C ALA A 144 -6.70 -0.55 -1.50
N TRP A 145 -6.13 0.29 -0.64
CA TRP A 145 -5.04 -0.05 0.25
C TRP A 145 -5.57 -0.01 1.69
N ILE A 146 -5.16 -0.94 2.54
CA ILE A 146 -5.52 -0.99 3.96
C ILE A 146 -4.23 -0.83 4.76
N ALA A 147 -4.15 0.25 5.51
CA ALA A 147 -3.03 0.56 6.39
C ALA A 147 -3.59 1.39 7.55
N ASP A 148 -2.89 1.39 8.68
CA ASP A 148 -3.22 2.33 9.75
C ASP A 148 -2.76 3.76 9.40
N TYR A 149 -3.17 4.74 10.20
CA TYR A 149 -2.82 6.14 9.94
C TYR A 149 -1.31 6.42 9.97
N LEU A 150 -0.59 5.78 10.90
CA LEU A 150 0.86 5.99 11.04
C LEU A 150 1.60 5.37 9.85
N GLU A 151 1.10 4.26 9.33
CA GLU A 151 1.62 3.59 8.17
C GLU A 151 1.31 4.36 6.89
N TYR A 152 0.13 4.94 6.73
CA TYR A 152 -0.14 5.87 5.64
C TYR A 152 0.82 7.05 5.63
N ASN A 153 1.18 7.58 6.81
CA ASN A 153 2.19 8.63 6.89
C ASN A 153 3.55 8.16 6.39
N LYS A 154 3.92 6.89 6.62
CA LYS A 154 5.16 6.30 6.09
C LYS A 154 5.08 6.07 4.58
N LEU A 155 3.96 5.50 4.10
CA LEU A 155 3.73 5.18 2.68
C LEU A 155 3.69 6.41 1.79
N TYR A 156 3.15 7.52 2.28
CA TYR A 156 3.03 8.78 1.53
C TYR A 156 4.06 9.84 1.92
N GLN A 157 5.00 9.52 2.82
CA GLN A 157 5.95 10.46 3.46
C GLN A 157 5.30 11.77 3.92
N ILE A 158 4.14 11.66 4.56
CA ILE A 158 3.43 12.83 5.06
C ILE A 158 4.12 13.31 6.33
N LYS A 159 4.16 14.63 6.51
CA LYS A 159 4.68 15.24 7.73
C LYS A 159 3.93 14.66 8.94
N LYS A 160 4.65 14.53 10.05
CA LYS A 160 4.05 14.16 11.34
C LYS A 160 2.83 15.04 11.62
N ASP A 161 1.72 14.42 11.97
CA ASP A 161 0.39 15.02 12.18
C ASP A 161 -0.31 15.56 10.91
N GLY A 162 0.13 15.15 9.71
CA GLY A 162 -0.57 15.41 8.45
C GLY A 162 -1.49 14.24 8.05
N CYS A 163 -2.50 14.49 7.22
CA CYS A 163 -3.45 13.47 6.77
C CYS A 163 -3.40 13.36 5.23
N CYS A 164 -3.21 12.15 4.69
CA CYS A 164 -3.20 11.90 3.24
C CYS A 164 -4.53 12.17 2.55
N VAL A 165 -5.61 12.15 3.32
CA VAL A 165 -6.99 12.27 2.83
C VAL A 165 -7.54 13.68 3.06
N CYS A 166 -7.05 14.37 4.08
CA CYS A 166 -7.64 15.61 4.55
C CYS A 166 -6.99 16.79 3.84
N GLU A 167 -7.79 17.57 3.12
CA GLU A 167 -7.33 18.79 2.44
C GLU A 167 -7.34 20.03 3.35
N VAL A 168 -7.76 19.86 4.61
CA VAL A 168 -7.90 20.95 5.58
C VAL A 168 -6.62 21.14 6.41
N THR A 169 -6.30 22.40 6.71
CA THR A 169 -5.16 22.74 7.56
C THR A 169 -5.42 22.39 9.03
N ARG A 170 -4.36 22.17 9.83
CA ARG A 170 -4.48 21.86 11.27
C ARG A 170 -5.31 22.89 12.03
N SER A 171 -5.25 24.17 11.65
CA SER A 171 -6.03 25.26 12.24
C SER A 171 -7.54 25.19 11.94
N GLN A 172 -7.94 24.35 10.99
CA GLN A 172 -9.34 24.13 10.59
C GLN A 172 -9.90 22.80 11.12
N LEU A 173 -9.04 21.97 11.73
CA LEU A 173 -9.48 20.83 12.52
C LEU A 173 -9.90 21.38 13.89
N GLY A 174 -11.20 21.28 14.18
CA GLY A 174 -11.83 21.86 15.39
C GLY A 174 -11.27 21.34 16.70
#